data_AF-A0A6H3NTF3-F1
#
_entry.id   AF-A0A6H3NTF3-F1
#
_cell.length_a   1.000
_cell.length_b   1.000
_cell.length_c   1.000
_cell.angle_alpha   90.00
_cell.angle_beta   90.00
_cell.angle_gamma   90.00
#
_symmetry.space_group_name_H-M   'P 1'
#
loop_
_entity.id
_entity.type
_entity.pdbx_description
1 polymer ?
#
loop_
_entity_poly.entity_id
_entity_poly.type
_entity_poly.pdbx_seq_one_letter_code
_entity_poly.pdbx_strand_id
1 'polypeptide(L)'
;MKQNIFRVLALAGLLVLVNCDYKTPVYEYFPSMYDSPARESQEADSFATNGSASRIPPKGAIPVGYFPYPYAAEATPDTLPGADKGLKNPIAKANLGDLMIGEKRYQTYCTPCHGVRGLGNGTVVGPAPRFQQSPPSVVSDKIKGWSDGQIYHIITMGRGLMGSYAYQIEPEDRWKLIAYIRKLQEYEVQNKKAN
;
A
#
# COMPACT_ATOMS: atom_id res chain seq x y z
N MET A 1 -61.69 -27.10 12.86
CA MET A 1 -61.18 -25.74 12.58
C MET A 1 -59.95 -25.35 13.40
N LYS A 2 -59.97 -25.39 14.75
CA LYS A 2 -58.84 -24.93 15.59
C LYS A 2 -57.49 -25.63 15.33
N GLN A 3 -57.48 -26.93 15.05
CA GLN A 3 -56.25 -27.69 14.77
C GLN A 3 -55.59 -27.34 13.42
N ASN A 4 -56.37 -26.96 12.41
CA ASN A 4 -55.84 -26.53 11.11
C ASN A 4 -55.21 -25.12 11.22
N ILE A 5 -55.80 -24.24 12.03
CA ILE A 5 -55.25 -22.91 12.30
C ILE A 5 -53.88 -23.03 12.99
N PHE A 6 -53.76 -23.91 13.98
CA PHE A 6 -52.48 -24.13 14.68
C PHE A 6 -51.40 -24.70 13.76
N ARG A 7 -51.75 -25.63 12.86
CA ARG A 7 -50.82 -26.17 11.86
C ARG A 7 -50.38 -25.12 10.84
N VAL A 8 -51.29 -24.26 10.37
CA VAL A 8 -50.94 -23.18 9.44
C VAL A 8 -50.04 -22.14 10.11
N LEU A 9 -50.32 -21.77 11.37
CA LEU A 9 -49.46 -20.85 12.14
C LEU A 9 -48.07 -21.46 12.42
N ALA A 10 -48.00 -22.76 12.72
CA ALA A 10 -46.73 -23.45 12.91
C ALA A 10 -45.91 -23.51 11.61
N LEU A 11 -46.56 -23.73 10.46
CA LEU A 11 -45.89 -23.74 9.15
C LEU A 11 -45.41 -22.34 8.74
N ALA A 12 -46.21 -21.31 9.02
CA ALA A 12 -45.84 -19.91 8.79
C ALA A 12 -44.67 -19.48 9.69
N GLY A 13 -44.69 -19.88 10.97
CA GLY A 13 -43.58 -19.64 11.90
C GLY A 13 -42.29 -20.34 11.48
N LEU A 14 -42.38 -21.56 10.92
CA LEU A 14 -41.23 -22.29 10.39
C LEU A 14 -40.63 -21.55 9.18
N LEU A 15 -41.45 -21.06 8.24
CA LEU A 15 -41.01 -20.32 7.05
C LEU A 15 -40.24 -19.03 7.39
N VAL A 16 -40.63 -18.32 8.46
CA VAL A 16 -39.92 -17.12 8.94
C VAL A 16 -38.52 -17.48 9.48
N LEU A 17 -38.35 -18.69 10.04
CA LEU A 17 -37.06 -19.17 10.56
C LEU A 17 -36.10 -19.68 9.47
N VAL A 18 -36.57 -19.97 8.24
CA VAL A 18 -35.71 -20.45 7.12
C VAL A 18 -35.10 -19.30 6.32
N ASN A 19 -35.52 -18.06 6.53
CA ASN A 19 -35.00 -16.92 5.77
C ASN A 19 -33.67 -16.38 6.35
N CYS A 20 -32.66 -17.25 6.40
CA CYS A 20 -31.32 -16.95 6.88
C CYS A 20 -30.33 -17.07 5.72
N ASP A 21 -30.46 -16.19 4.71
CA ASP A 21 -29.47 -16.06 3.64
C ASP A 21 -28.57 -14.84 3.92
N TYR A 22 -27.28 -15.10 4.15
CA TYR A 22 -26.27 -14.07 4.43
C TYR A 22 -25.77 -13.37 3.17
N LYS A 23 -26.24 -13.80 1.99
CA LYS A 23 -25.81 -13.25 0.69
C LYS A 23 -26.56 -11.98 0.30
N THR A 24 -27.70 -11.70 0.93
CA THR A 24 -28.46 -10.47 0.72
C THR A 24 -28.31 -9.52 1.91
N PRO A 25 -28.30 -8.20 1.69
CA PRO A 25 -28.36 -7.23 2.77
C PRO A 25 -29.54 -7.52 3.70
N VAL A 26 -29.37 -7.22 4.98
CA VAL A 26 -30.45 -7.32 5.97
C VAL A 26 -31.55 -6.29 5.69
N TYR A 27 -32.78 -6.63 6.05
CA TYR A 27 -33.88 -5.67 5.97
C TYR A 27 -33.67 -4.54 6.99
N GLU A 28 -33.68 -3.31 6.48
CA GLU A 28 -33.52 -2.11 7.30
C GLU A 28 -34.90 -1.51 7.64
N TYR A 29 -35.15 -1.25 8.92
CA TYR A 29 -36.36 -0.58 9.40
C TYR A 29 -36.09 0.91 9.59
N PHE A 30 -36.78 1.75 8.81
CA PHE A 30 -36.56 3.20 8.69
C PHE A 30 -35.15 3.61 8.20
N PRO A 31 -34.78 3.33 6.93
CA PRO A 31 -33.49 3.71 6.35
C PRO A 31 -33.39 5.21 6.00
N SER A 32 -34.17 6.07 6.67
CA SER A 32 -34.12 7.51 6.43
C SER A 32 -32.76 8.04 6.86
N MET A 33 -31.99 8.57 5.90
CA MET A 33 -30.62 9.05 6.08
C MET A 33 -29.55 7.95 6.30
N TYR A 34 -29.86 6.68 6.01
CA TYR A 34 -28.85 5.62 6.01
C TYR A 34 -27.88 5.79 4.83
N ASP A 35 -28.44 6.10 3.66
CA ASP A 35 -27.69 6.55 2.49
C ASP A 35 -27.72 8.07 2.43
N SER A 36 -26.53 8.67 2.34
CA SER A 36 -26.40 10.11 2.13
C SER A 36 -26.72 10.48 0.68
N PRO A 37 -27.39 11.63 0.44
CA PRO A 37 -27.57 12.13 -0.93
C PRO A 37 -26.25 12.65 -1.53
N ALA A 38 -25.27 13.00 -0.68
CA ALA A 38 -23.93 13.36 -1.10
C ALA A 38 -23.10 12.10 -1.36
N ARG A 39 -22.34 12.10 -2.46
CA ARG A 39 -21.50 10.94 -2.82
C ARG A 39 -20.26 10.85 -1.95
N GLU A 40 -19.96 9.65 -1.47
CA GLU A 40 -18.75 9.37 -0.72
C GLU A 40 -17.56 9.06 -1.65
N SER A 41 -16.33 9.21 -1.12
CA SER A 41 -15.10 9.17 -1.94
C SER A 41 -14.90 7.87 -2.72
N GLN A 42 -15.38 6.72 -2.22
CA GLN A 42 -15.24 5.42 -2.89
C GLN A 42 -16.60 4.81 -3.27
N GLU A 43 -17.63 5.65 -3.37
CA GLU A 43 -18.96 5.23 -3.80
C GLU A 43 -19.04 5.06 -5.32
N ALA A 44 -19.99 4.24 -5.76
CA ALA A 44 -20.33 4.15 -7.17
C ALA A 44 -21.07 5.42 -7.62
N ASP A 45 -20.71 5.93 -8.79
CA ASP A 45 -21.38 7.06 -9.44
C ASP A 45 -21.78 6.68 -10.86
N SER A 46 -23.09 6.58 -11.10
CA SER A 46 -23.65 6.26 -12.42
C SER A 46 -23.41 7.35 -13.47
N PHE A 47 -23.11 8.58 -13.05
CA PHE A 47 -22.76 9.67 -13.96
C PHE A 47 -21.28 9.67 -14.36
N ALA A 48 -20.45 8.82 -13.74
CA ALA A 48 -19.04 8.68 -14.07
C ALA A 48 -18.83 7.65 -15.17
N THR A 49 -17.98 7.96 -16.16
CA THR A 49 -17.63 7.03 -17.24
C THR A 49 -17.03 5.71 -16.72
N ASN A 50 -16.31 5.77 -15.59
CA ASN A 50 -15.71 4.62 -14.92
C ASN A 50 -16.53 4.11 -13.72
N GLY A 51 -17.73 4.64 -13.49
CA GLY A 51 -18.59 4.26 -12.39
C GLY A 51 -18.12 4.69 -10.99
N SER A 52 -17.07 5.51 -10.85
CA SER A 52 -16.52 5.94 -9.56
C SER A 52 -16.88 7.39 -9.24
N ALA A 53 -17.30 7.64 -7.99
CA ALA A 53 -17.47 9.01 -7.48
C ALA A 53 -16.14 9.77 -7.41
N SER A 54 -15.02 9.08 -7.15
CA SER A 54 -13.68 9.65 -7.22
C SER A 54 -13.29 9.98 -8.65
N ARG A 55 -13.09 11.27 -8.93
CA ARG A 55 -12.66 11.76 -10.24
C ARG A 55 -11.15 11.95 -10.29
N ILE A 56 -10.57 11.65 -11.45
CA ILE A 56 -9.15 11.88 -11.71
C ILE A 56 -8.96 13.39 -11.90
N PRO A 57 -8.01 14.04 -11.20
CA PRO A 57 -7.75 15.45 -11.38
C PRO A 57 -7.25 15.76 -12.81
N PRO A 58 -7.47 16.98 -13.32
CA PRO A 58 -6.95 17.40 -14.63
C PRO A 58 -5.44 17.17 -14.74
N LYS A 59 -4.96 16.78 -15.92
CA LYS A 59 -3.54 16.51 -16.16
C LYS A 59 -2.70 17.75 -15.85
N GLY A 60 -1.69 17.58 -14.99
CA GLY A 60 -0.78 18.67 -14.58
C GLY A 60 -1.28 19.52 -13.41
N ALA A 61 -2.45 19.20 -12.83
CA ALA A 61 -2.90 19.86 -11.61
C ALA A 61 -1.95 19.56 -10.44
N ILE A 62 -1.51 20.62 -9.73
CA ILE A 62 -0.66 20.53 -8.55
C ILE A 62 -1.48 21.04 -7.36
N PRO A 63 -1.76 20.21 -6.34
CA PRO A 63 -2.48 20.65 -5.17
C PRO A 63 -1.65 21.61 -4.31
N VAL A 64 -2.32 22.48 -3.56
CA VAL A 64 -1.67 23.43 -2.66
C VAL A 64 -0.87 22.68 -1.60
N GLY A 65 0.41 23.04 -1.42
CA GLY A 65 1.30 22.39 -0.45
C GLY A 65 1.92 21.08 -0.93
N TYR A 66 1.62 20.62 -2.14
CA TYR A 66 2.27 19.45 -2.73
C TYR A 66 3.38 19.86 -3.70
N PHE A 67 4.58 19.33 -3.45
CA PHE A 67 5.72 19.52 -4.34
C PHE A 67 5.94 18.25 -5.16
N PRO A 68 5.68 18.29 -6.48
CA PRO A 68 5.86 17.12 -7.32
C PRO A 68 7.33 16.72 -7.37
N TYR A 69 7.57 15.42 -7.48
CA TYR A 69 8.92 14.89 -7.61
C TYR A 69 9.58 15.43 -8.91
N PRO A 70 10.69 16.20 -8.82
CA PRO A 70 11.20 16.97 -9.96
C PRO A 70 11.78 16.11 -11.07
N TYR A 71 12.22 14.88 -10.76
CA TYR A 71 12.87 13.99 -11.71
C TYR A 71 11.91 12.96 -12.34
N ALA A 72 10.60 13.17 -12.22
CA ALA A 72 9.60 12.26 -12.76
C ALA A 72 9.67 12.15 -14.29
N ALA A 73 9.96 13.25 -14.99
CA ALA A 73 10.04 13.29 -16.46
C ALA A 73 11.32 12.66 -17.03
N GLU A 74 12.32 12.42 -16.19
CA GLU A 74 13.65 11.93 -16.58
C GLU A 74 13.86 10.46 -16.20
N ALA A 75 12.81 9.83 -15.63
CA ALA A 75 12.84 8.43 -15.26
C ALA A 75 12.89 7.57 -16.53
N THR A 76 14.09 7.20 -16.98
CA THR A 76 14.27 6.11 -17.94
C THR A 76 14.55 4.81 -17.19
N PRO A 77 14.26 3.63 -17.77
CA PRO A 77 14.54 2.34 -17.12
C PRO A 77 16.01 2.16 -16.68
N ASP A 78 16.94 2.84 -17.37
CA ASP A 78 18.38 2.66 -17.23
C ASP A 78 19.07 3.76 -16.41
N THR A 79 18.48 4.96 -16.33
CA THR A 79 19.05 6.08 -15.56
C THR A 79 18.30 6.27 -14.25
N LEU A 80 19.03 6.42 -13.14
CA LEU A 80 18.46 6.79 -11.84
C LEU A 80 18.78 8.28 -11.55
N PRO A 81 18.01 9.23 -12.14
CA PRO A 81 18.34 10.66 -12.13
C PRO A 81 18.47 11.28 -10.73
N GLY A 82 17.89 10.65 -9.70
CA GLY A 82 18.01 11.10 -8.31
C GLY A 82 19.45 11.10 -7.76
N ALA A 83 20.30 10.14 -8.13
CA ALA A 83 21.71 10.13 -7.70
C ALA A 83 22.51 11.24 -8.37
N ASP A 84 22.42 11.25 -9.71
CA ASP A 84 23.33 12.02 -10.56
C ASP A 84 23.07 13.52 -10.44
N LYS A 85 21.87 13.90 -9.98
CA LYS A 85 21.45 15.28 -9.75
C LYS A 85 21.50 15.71 -8.27
N GLY A 86 22.07 14.88 -7.40
CA GLY A 86 22.35 15.26 -6.01
C GLY A 86 21.12 15.34 -5.11
N LEU A 87 20.09 14.50 -5.33
CA LEU A 87 18.98 14.39 -4.40
C LEU A 87 19.47 13.81 -3.07
N LYS A 88 19.60 14.68 -2.07
CA LYS A 88 20.08 14.32 -0.73
C LYS A 88 18.90 14.11 0.21
N ASN A 89 19.07 13.17 1.13
CA ASN A 89 18.14 12.96 2.22
C ASN A 89 18.11 14.21 3.12
N PRO A 90 16.96 14.88 3.28
CA PRO A 90 16.84 16.04 4.17
C PRO A 90 16.98 15.66 5.64
N ILE A 91 16.79 14.38 5.99
CA ILE A 91 16.93 13.85 7.35
C ILE A 91 18.40 13.46 7.56
N ALA A 92 19.22 14.39 8.04
CA ALA A 92 20.65 14.16 8.26
C ALA A 92 20.93 13.10 9.35
N LYS A 93 20.09 13.05 10.39
CA LYS A 93 20.10 12.04 11.46
C LYS A 93 18.66 11.73 11.85
N ALA A 94 18.19 10.54 11.50
CA ALA A 94 16.87 10.09 11.89
C ALA A 94 16.80 9.90 13.41
N ASN A 95 15.79 10.51 14.04
CA ASN A 95 15.50 10.24 15.45
C ASN A 95 14.73 8.90 15.59
N LEU A 96 14.46 8.47 16.81
CA LEU A 96 13.73 7.22 17.05
C LEU A 96 12.32 7.23 16.43
N GLY A 97 11.60 8.35 16.50
CA GLY A 97 10.27 8.50 15.89
C GLY A 97 10.29 8.35 14.37
N ASP A 98 11.28 8.94 13.70
CA ASP A 98 11.47 8.79 12.26
C ASP A 98 11.73 7.33 11.89
N LEU A 99 12.60 6.65 12.66
CA LEU A 99 12.90 5.23 12.45
C LEU A 99 11.68 4.33 12.68
N MET A 100 10.85 4.62 13.68
CA MET A 100 9.61 3.88 13.93
C MET A 100 8.59 4.05 12.79
N ILE A 101 8.48 5.26 12.23
CA ILE A 101 7.64 5.48 11.04
C ILE A 101 8.22 4.71 9.86
N GLY A 102 9.52 4.82 9.61
CA GLY A 102 10.21 4.11 8.53
C GLY A 102 10.06 2.60 8.64
N GLU A 103 10.20 2.05 9.84
CA GLU A 103 9.95 0.64 10.16
C GLU A 103 8.52 0.24 9.82
N LYS A 104 7.53 1.01 10.29
CA LYS A 104 6.12 0.73 10.01
C LYS A 104 5.83 0.70 8.51
N ARG A 105 6.38 1.66 7.75
CA ARG A 105 6.25 1.67 6.28
C ARG A 105 6.93 0.47 5.64
N TYR A 106 8.14 0.11 6.08
CA TYR A 106 8.87 -1.05 5.59
C TYR A 106 8.08 -2.35 5.83
N GLN A 107 7.61 -2.55 7.06
CA GLN A 107 6.81 -3.70 7.46
C GLN A 107 5.52 -3.81 6.65
N THR A 108 4.85 -2.69 6.39
CA THR A 108 3.58 -2.67 5.65
C THR A 108 3.76 -2.94 4.15
N TYR A 109 4.74 -2.29 3.50
CA TYR A 109 4.80 -2.23 2.04
C TYR A 109 5.96 -3.02 1.43
N CYS A 110 7.07 -3.18 2.16
CA CYS A 110 8.32 -3.71 1.60
C CYS A 110 8.57 -5.17 1.99
N THR A 111 8.20 -5.58 3.21
CA THR A 111 8.46 -6.94 3.71
C THR A 111 7.83 -8.07 2.90
N PRO A 112 6.64 -7.93 2.26
CA PRO A 112 6.07 -9.01 1.48
C PRO A 112 7.00 -9.49 0.35
N CYS A 113 7.81 -8.59 -0.23
CA CYS A 113 8.75 -8.89 -1.30
C CYS A 113 10.20 -9.00 -0.79
N HIS A 114 10.68 -8.02 -0.02
CA HIS A 114 12.08 -7.93 0.40
C HIS A 114 12.40 -8.71 1.69
N GLY A 115 11.38 -9.19 2.41
CA GLY A 115 11.53 -9.89 3.69
C GLY A 115 11.83 -8.93 4.85
N VAL A 116 11.64 -9.42 6.09
CA VAL A 116 11.86 -8.62 7.32
C VAL A 116 13.31 -8.15 7.43
N ARG A 117 14.26 -9.01 7.07
CA ARG A 117 15.70 -8.73 7.09
C ARG A 117 16.23 -8.06 5.80
N GLY A 118 15.37 -7.78 4.82
CA GLY A 118 15.79 -7.19 3.54
C GLY A 118 16.62 -8.13 2.66
N LEU A 119 16.47 -9.44 2.83
CA LEU A 119 17.24 -10.46 2.11
C LEU A 119 16.64 -10.83 0.74
N GLY A 120 15.49 -10.26 0.37
CA GLY A 120 14.82 -10.57 -0.90
C GLY A 120 14.01 -11.87 -0.87
N ASN A 121 13.73 -12.38 0.33
CA ASN A 121 13.05 -13.66 0.58
C ASN A 121 11.66 -13.45 1.22
N GLY A 122 10.93 -12.41 0.78
CA GLY A 122 9.59 -12.13 1.29
C GLY A 122 8.58 -13.23 0.98
N THR A 123 7.42 -13.18 1.64
CA THR A 123 6.38 -14.20 1.55
C THR A 123 5.80 -14.37 0.15
N VAL A 124 5.91 -13.35 -0.71
CA VAL A 124 5.43 -13.40 -2.11
C VAL A 124 6.47 -13.98 -3.07
N VAL A 125 7.66 -14.34 -2.60
CA VAL A 125 8.76 -14.93 -3.40
C VAL A 125 8.78 -16.45 -3.24
N GLY A 126 8.97 -17.20 -4.33
CA GLY A 126 9.04 -18.67 -4.34
C GLY A 126 8.37 -19.33 -5.55
N PRO A 127 8.33 -20.67 -5.62
CA PRO A 127 7.58 -21.38 -6.66
C PRO A 127 6.07 -21.13 -6.51
N ALA A 128 5.36 -21.15 -7.65
CA ALA A 128 3.97 -20.71 -7.85
C ALA A 128 3.01 -20.99 -6.66
N PRO A 129 2.11 -20.04 -6.29
CA PRO A 129 1.66 -18.84 -7.03
C PRO A 129 2.52 -17.57 -6.82
N ARG A 130 3.78 -17.73 -6.37
CA ARG A 130 4.70 -16.65 -5.97
C ARG A 130 5.62 -16.18 -7.11
N PHE A 131 6.24 -15.00 -6.93
CA PHE A 131 7.22 -14.47 -7.88
C PHE A 131 8.44 -15.39 -7.95
N GLN A 132 8.70 -15.89 -9.15
CA GLN A 132 9.88 -16.72 -9.45
C GLN A 132 11.18 -15.92 -9.40
N GLN A 133 11.12 -14.62 -9.72
CA GLN A 133 12.25 -13.71 -9.62
C GLN A 133 12.23 -13.02 -8.26
N SER A 134 13.23 -13.32 -7.43
CA SER A 134 13.42 -12.64 -6.14
C SER A 134 13.89 -11.20 -6.35
N PRO A 135 13.35 -10.22 -5.60
CA PRO A 135 13.92 -8.89 -5.62
C PRO A 135 15.34 -8.90 -5.05
N PRO A 136 16.20 -7.94 -5.43
CA PRO A 136 17.54 -7.86 -4.88
C PRO A 136 17.48 -7.65 -3.37
N SER A 137 18.44 -8.26 -2.66
CA SER A 137 18.63 -8.00 -1.24
C SER A 137 18.99 -6.53 -1.03
N VAL A 138 18.20 -5.86 -0.20
CA VAL A 138 18.37 -4.44 0.18
C VAL A 138 19.65 -4.24 1.00
N VAL A 139 20.15 -5.32 1.63
CA VAL A 139 21.37 -5.33 2.44
C VAL A 139 22.62 -5.81 1.70
N SER A 140 22.51 -6.08 0.40
CA SER A 140 23.66 -6.42 -0.46
C SER A 140 24.63 -5.25 -0.61
N ASP A 141 25.91 -5.54 -0.85
CA ASP A 141 26.95 -4.50 -1.02
C ASP A 141 26.65 -3.55 -2.18
N LYS A 142 26.06 -4.08 -3.26
CA LYS A 142 25.61 -3.30 -4.41
C LYS A 142 24.60 -2.21 -4.00
N ILE A 143 23.58 -2.57 -3.21
CA ILE A 143 22.52 -1.64 -2.81
C ILE A 143 22.99 -0.71 -1.68
N LYS A 144 23.87 -1.19 -0.79
CA LYS A 144 24.53 -0.31 0.19
C LYS A 144 25.29 0.83 -0.48
N GLY A 145 25.94 0.57 -1.61
CA GLY A 145 26.65 1.57 -2.41
C GLY A 145 25.77 2.57 -3.17
N TRP A 146 24.45 2.37 -3.22
CA TRP A 146 23.55 3.35 -3.82
C TRP A 146 23.38 4.57 -2.93
N SER A 147 23.15 5.73 -3.53
CA SER A 147 22.77 6.95 -2.81
C SER A 147 21.33 6.87 -2.29
N ASP A 148 21.03 7.64 -1.25
CA ASP A 148 19.66 7.74 -0.73
C ASP A 148 18.69 8.25 -1.80
N GLY A 149 19.11 9.18 -2.65
CA GLY A 149 18.32 9.70 -3.76
C GLY A 149 17.93 8.64 -4.80
N GLN A 150 18.80 7.64 -5.04
CA GLN A 150 18.47 6.50 -5.90
C GLN A 150 17.38 5.62 -5.30
N ILE A 151 17.50 5.32 -4.00
CA ILE A 151 16.50 4.50 -3.31
C ILE A 151 15.15 5.25 -3.29
N TYR A 152 15.18 6.56 -3.02
CA TYR A 152 13.98 7.41 -3.07
C TYR A 152 13.31 7.40 -4.45
N HIS A 153 14.11 7.51 -5.52
CA HIS A 153 13.60 7.45 -6.88
C HIS A 153 12.90 6.13 -7.16
N ILE A 154 13.50 5.00 -6.77
CA ILE A 154 12.95 3.66 -7.00
C ILE A 154 11.64 3.46 -6.22
N ILE A 155 11.56 3.93 -4.98
CA ILE A 155 10.30 3.88 -4.22
C ILE A 155 9.22 4.74 -4.90
N THR A 156 9.61 5.88 -5.47
CA THR A 156 8.68 6.84 -6.09
C THR A 156 8.20 6.40 -7.48
N MET A 157 9.09 5.94 -8.34
CA MET A 157 8.79 5.65 -9.75
C MET A 157 8.69 4.14 -10.05
N GLY A 158 9.19 3.30 -9.15
CA GLY A 158 9.38 1.88 -9.42
C GLY A 158 10.68 1.60 -10.18
N ARG A 159 11.01 0.31 -10.32
CA ARG A 159 12.12 -0.18 -11.16
C ARG A 159 11.92 -1.65 -11.51
N GLY A 160 11.98 -1.99 -12.81
CA GLY A 160 11.76 -3.35 -13.28
C GLY A 160 10.37 -3.86 -12.90
N LEU A 161 10.30 -4.96 -12.13
CA LEU A 161 9.03 -5.51 -11.62
C LEU A 161 8.49 -4.80 -10.39
N MET A 162 9.30 -3.94 -9.74
CA MET A 162 8.84 -3.15 -8.59
C MET A 162 8.03 -1.95 -9.10
N GLY A 163 6.73 -1.93 -8.80
CA GLY A 163 5.85 -0.80 -9.11
C GLY A 163 6.15 0.46 -8.28
N SER A 164 5.48 1.56 -8.62
CA SER A 164 5.53 2.79 -7.84
C SER A 164 4.78 2.64 -6.52
N TYR A 165 5.37 3.17 -5.44
CA TYR A 165 4.73 3.32 -4.13
C TYR A 165 4.36 4.78 -3.82
N ALA A 166 4.36 5.65 -4.83
CA ALA A 166 4.15 7.08 -4.63
C ALA A 166 2.76 7.42 -4.09
N TYR A 167 1.76 6.59 -4.40
CA TYR A 167 0.38 6.76 -3.93
C TYR A 167 0.17 6.27 -2.49
N GLN A 168 0.98 5.30 -2.04
CA GLN A 168 0.81 4.65 -0.73
C GLN A 168 1.71 5.26 0.35
N ILE A 169 2.85 5.85 -0.02
CA ILE A 169 3.84 6.39 0.91
C ILE A 169 4.09 7.86 0.60
N GLU A 170 3.82 8.73 1.57
CA GLU A 170 4.06 10.16 1.47
C GLU A 170 5.55 10.48 1.27
N PRO A 171 5.90 11.59 0.56
CA PRO A 171 7.29 11.99 0.30
C PRO A 171 8.19 12.00 1.53
N GLU A 172 7.72 12.56 2.66
CA GLU A 172 8.49 12.61 3.91
C GLU A 172 8.74 11.22 4.49
N ASP A 173 7.73 10.35 4.44
CA ASP A 173 7.80 8.99 4.96
C ASP A 173 8.72 8.10 4.11
N ARG A 174 8.90 8.40 2.82
CA ARG A 174 9.91 7.73 1.99
C ARG A 174 11.33 8.00 2.50
N TRP A 175 11.62 9.21 2.96
CA TRP A 175 12.93 9.52 3.56
C TRP A 175 13.16 8.79 4.89
N LYS A 176 12.12 8.74 5.74
CA LYS A 176 12.15 7.97 7.00
C LYS A 176 12.33 6.46 6.74
N LEU A 177 11.64 5.95 5.73
CA LEU A 177 11.80 4.56 5.25
C LEU A 177 13.24 4.28 4.80
N ILE A 178 13.86 5.17 4.04
CA ILE A 178 15.26 5.04 3.64
C ILE A 178 16.18 5.03 4.85
N ALA A 179 15.94 5.91 5.84
CA ALA A 179 16.72 5.90 7.08
C ALA A 179 16.61 4.55 7.83
N TYR A 180 15.42 3.96 7.88
CA TYR A 180 15.24 2.62 8.43
C TYR A 180 15.98 1.55 7.62
N ILE A 181 15.92 1.61 6.29
CA ILE A 181 16.69 0.72 5.41
C ILE A 181 18.20 0.80 5.70
N ARG A 182 18.74 2.00 5.94
CA ARG A 182 20.15 2.16 6.34
C ARG A 182 20.45 1.50 7.68
N LYS A 183 19.56 1.61 8.67
CA LYS A 183 19.68 0.88 9.94
C LYS A 183 19.61 -0.63 9.77
N LEU A 184 18.76 -1.13 8.89
CA LEU A 184 18.69 -2.54 8.55
C LEU A 184 20.01 -3.04 7.92
N GLN A 185 20.62 -2.23 7.05
CA GLN A 185 21.93 -2.52 6.46
C GLN A 185 23.05 -2.57 7.52
N GLU A 186 23.06 -1.63 8.47
CA GLU A 186 24.00 -1.62 9.60
C GLU A 186 23.87 -2.89 10.46
N TYR A 187 22.62 -3.25 10.82
CA TYR A 187 22.31 -4.43 11.62
C TYR A 187 22.79 -5.72 10.97
N GLU A 188 22.58 -5.90 9.67
CA GLU A 188 23.05 -7.08 8.94
C GLU A 188 24.57 -7.18 8.86
N VAL A 189 25.27 -6.04 8.75
CA VAL A 189 26.74 -6.03 8.81
C VAL A 189 27.23 -6.49 10.18
N GLN A 190 26.58 -6.08 11.26
CA GLN A 190 26.94 -6.50 12.63
C GLN A 190 26.69 -7.99 12.83
N ASN A 191 25.53 -8.50 12.40
CA ASN A 191 25.21 -9.93 12.50
C ASN A 191 26.16 -10.82 11.72
N LYS A 192 26.64 -10.38 10.56
CA LYS A 192 27.64 -11.12 9.78
C LYS A 192 29.02 -11.18 10.43
N LYS A 193 29.35 -10.22 11.32
CA LYS A 193 30.62 -10.24 12.07
C LYS A 193 30.55 -11.11 13.33
N ALA A 194 29.34 -11.35 13.84
CA ALA A 194 29.10 -12.14 15.04
C ALA A 194 29.02 -13.65 14.77
N ASN A 195 28.86 -14.05 13.51
CA ASN A 195 28.84 -15.44 13.02
C ASN A 195 30.09 -15.73 12.20
#